data_AF-A0A2V6IX51-F1
#
_entry.id   AF-A0A2V6IX51-F1
#
_cell.length_a   1.000
_cell.length_b   1.000
_cell.length_c   1.000
_cell.angle_alpha   90.00
_cell.angle_beta   90.00
_cell.angle_gamma   90.00
#
_symmetry.space_group_name_H-M   'P 1'
#
loop_
_entity.id
_entity.type
_entity.pdbx_description
1 polymer ?
#
loop_
_entity_poly.entity_id
_entity_poly.type
_entity_poly.pdbx_seq_one_letter_code
_entity_poly.pdbx_strand_id
1 'polypeptide(L)' 'MGSTSEQLGVMRLSDALRKAQTLGLDLVEVAPTANPPVCKIVDFGKFR' A
#
# COMPACT_ATOMS: atom_id res chain seq x y z
N MET A 1 -8.66 20.38 -6.73
CA MET A 1 -8.60 19.92 -5.33
C MET A 1 -7.69 18.71 -5.28
N GLY A 2 -6.65 18.75 -4.45
CA GLY A 2 -5.57 17.76 -4.47
C GLY A 2 -6.06 16.36 -4.15
N SER A 3 -5.65 15.39 -4.96
CA SER A 3 -5.78 13.96 -4.71
C SER A 3 -5.02 13.63 -3.42
N THR A 4 -5.71 13.60 -2.29
CA THR A 4 -5.17 13.17 -1.02
C THR A 4 -4.79 11.70 -1.16
N SER A 5 -3.52 11.46 -1.48
CA SER A 5 -2.92 10.16 -1.26
C SER A 5 -3.01 9.93 0.25
N GLU A 6 -4.00 9.14 0.69
CA GLU A 6 -4.28 8.91 2.11
C GLU A 6 -3.04 8.24 2.72
N GLN A 7 -2.27 9.02 3.51
CA GLN A 7 -1.11 8.50 4.20
C GLN A 7 -1.60 7.70 5.40
N LEU A 8 -1.63 6.38 5.23
CA LEU A 8 -2.09 5.42 6.24
C LEU A 8 -1.16 5.29 7.45
N GLY A 9 0.04 5.88 7.39
CA GLY A 9 1.05 5.81 8.44
C GLY A 9 1.74 4.45 8.53
N VAL A 10 2.51 4.25 9.60
CA VAL A 10 3.18 2.97 9.89
C VAL A 10 2.19 2.04 10.57
N MET A 11 1.96 0.88 9.97
CA MET A 11 1.08 -0.16 10.51
C MET A 11 1.73 -1.54 10.37
N ARG A 12 1.12 -2.56 10.98
CA ARG A 12 1.58 -3.94 10.81
C ARG A 12 1.30 -4.42 9.39
N LEU A 13 2.18 -5.27 8.87
CA LEU A 13 2.03 -5.89 7.55
C LEU A 13 0.66 -6.57 7.39
N SER A 14 0.17 -7.27 8.43
CA SER A 14 -1.13 -7.92 8.43
C SER A 14 -2.30 -6.96 8.20
N ASP A 15 -2.22 -5.75 8.76
CA ASP A 15 -3.27 -4.74 8.64
C ASP A 15 -3.24 -4.10 7.25
N ALA A 16 -2.03 -3.84 6.74
CA ALA A 16 -1.82 -3.35 5.38
C ALA A 16 -2.36 -4.35 4.33
N LEU A 17 -2.06 -5.64 4.50
CA LEU A 17 -2.57 -6.72 3.63
C LEU A 17 -4.09 -6.81 3.69
N ARG A 18 -4.69 -6.79 4.89
CA ARG A 18 -6.15 -6.81 5.05
C ARG A 18 -6.80 -5.62 4.36
N LYS A 19 -6.20 -4.43 4.47
CA LYS A 19 -6.73 -3.21 3.84
C LYS A 19 -6.64 -3.29 2.32
N ALA A 20 -5.53 -3.77 1.76
CA ALA A 20 -5.40 -4.03 0.32
C ALA A 20 -6.47 -5.01 -0.17
N GLN A 21 -6.65 -6.15 0.52
CA GLN A 21 -7.70 -7.14 0.19
C GLN A 21 -9.11 -6.56 0.28
N THR A 22 -9.40 -5.76 1.29
CA THR A 22 -10.71 -5.11 1.47
C THR A 22 -11.02 -4.14 0.34
N LEU A 23 -9.99 -3.49 -0.19
CA LEU A 23 -10.09 -2.57 -1.33
C LEU A 23 -10.08 -3.29 -2.68
N GLY A 24 -9.82 -4.60 -2.71
CA GLY A 24 -9.62 -5.36 -3.95
C GLY A 24 -8.38 -4.92 -4.73
N LEU A 25 -7.36 -4.42 -4.01
CA LEU A 25 -6.09 -3.92 -4.54
C LEU A 25 -4.93 -4.77 -4.02
N ASP A 26 -3.75 -4.55 -4.59
CA ASP A 26 -2.51 -5.23 -4.21
C ASP A 26 -1.65 -4.35 -3.30
N LEU A 27 -0.99 -4.97 -2.33
CA LEU A 27 0.04 -4.31 -1.54
C LEU A 27 1.40 -4.51 -2.21
N VAL A 28 1.95 -3.44 -2.79
CA VAL A 28 3.24 -3.46 -3.48
C VAL A 28 4.29 -2.77 -2.62
N GLU A 29 5.36 -3.50 -2.29
CA GLU A 29 6.51 -2.92 -1.61
C GLU A 29 7.32 -2.06 -2.58
N VAL A 30 7.49 -0.78 -2.26
CA VAL A 30 8.17 0.20 -3.13
C VAL A 30 9.53 0.62 -2.59
N ALA A 31 9.77 0.45 -1.28
CA ALA A 31 11.07 0.69 -0.67
C ALA A 31 11.39 -0.40 0.38
N PRO A 32 11.91 -1.57 -0.05
CA PRO A 32 12.35 -2.65 0.85
C PRO A 32 13.43 -2.22 1.83
N THR A 33 14.30 -1.28 1.43
CA THR A 33 15.49 -0.88 2.20
C THR A 33 15.19 0.19 3.24
N ALA A 34 13.97 0.76 3.26
CA ALA A 34 13.56 1.74 4.25
C ALA A 34 13.29 1.06 5.61
N ASN A 35 13.47 1.80 6.70
CA ASN A 35 13.11 1.34 8.05
C ASN A 35 12.11 2.31 8.68
N PRO A 36 10.81 1.97 8.75
CA PRO A 36 10.18 0.72 8.26
C PRO A 36 10.07 0.66 6.72
N PRO A 37 9.92 -0.54 6.11
CA PRO A 37 9.70 -0.69 4.68
C PRO A 37 8.46 0.09 4.22
N VAL A 38 8.53 0.67 3.02
CA VAL A 38 7.41 1.45 2.46
C VAL A 38 6.66 0.60 1.44
N CYS A 39 5.37 0.39 1.68
CA CYS A 39 4.45 -0.28 0.78
C CYS A 39 3.36 0.68 0.29
N LYS A 40 2.85 0.46 -0.92
CA LYS A 40 1.72 1.18 -1.50
C LYS A 40 0.62 0.19 -1.86
N ILE A 41 -0.63 0.59 -1.62
CA ILE A 41 -1.80 -0.18 -2.06
C ILE A 41 -2.18 0.34 -3.46
N VAL A 42 -2.04 -0.52 -4.47
CA VAL A 42 -2.26 -0.19 -5.89
C VAL A 42 -2.89 -1.36 -6.62
N ASP A 43 -3.59 -1.11 -7.72
CA ASP A 43 -4.11 -2.17 -8.60
C ASP A 43 -2.96 -2.68 -9.50
N PHE A 44 -2.33 -3.82 -9.15
CA PHE A 44 -1.25 -4.37 -9.96
C PHE A 44 -1.78 -4.98 -11.27
N GLY A 45 -3.04 -5.41 -11.29
CA GLY A 45 -3.70 -5.97 -12.47
C GLY A 45 -3.79 -5.01 -13.65
N LYS A 46 -3.85 -3.69 -13.39
CA LYS A 46 -3.86 -2.64 -14.42
C LYS A 46 -2.47 -2.15 -14.87
N PHE A 47 -1.40 -2.65 -14.28
CA PHE A 47 -0.02 -2.25 -14.61
C PHE A 47 0.64 -3.10 -15.71
N ARG A 48 -0.10 -4.02 -16.36
CA ARG A 48 0.39 -4.83 -17.49
C ARG A 48 0.08 -4.22 -18.84
#